data_AF-A0A914EGD9-F1
#
_entry.id   AF-A0A914EGD9-F1
#
_cell.length_a   1.000
_cell.length_b   1.000
_cell.length_c   1.000
_cell.angle_alpha   90.00
_cell.angle_beta   90.00
_cell.angle_gamma   90.00
#
_symmetry.space_group_name_H-M   'P 1'
#
loop_
_entity.id
_entity.type
_entity.pdbx_description
1 polymer ?
#
loop_
_entity_poly.entity_id
_entity_poly.type
_entity_poly.pdbx_seq_one_letter_code
_entity_poly.pdbx_strand_id
1 'polypeptide(L)'
;MYAILDSFAVPPAKNTNDVLLTDWLLPLLPYFPGGNGPCNFDRVFVGSFQRNDVPAGMPQDWDPYYDGMLSTKYRGNMLARQKAIAQQFNNMVANSTNPNVQWDWYINQENSLDYSLSDPNVTNGELQFIVQQIIDFNSIRKDRVFLWSPWFTYHPSDFPVGSQEYKDLTTNLKKLFTQIPKQVAPYNAYGNNSGGPLWISLQDHVGSESTDPAFNRTGAAQWFNYLKANFSFKNLTMNVELFLDPTDPNASPSPAPCQEIYDREQFYVQQGINLGPTFELRYWDTCNHL
;
A
#
# COMPACT_ATOMS: atom_id res chain seq x y z
N MET A 1 -24.67 -26.36 17.83
CA MET A 1 -23.49 -26.90 18.54
C MET A 1 -22.29 -26.47 17.72
N TYR A 2 -21.53 -25.49 18.21
CA TYR A 2 -20.42 -24.88 17.48
C TYR A 2 -19.21 -25.82 17.53
N ALA A 3 -18.77 -26.30 16.37
CA ALA A 3 -17.50 -27.01 16.25
C ALA A 3 -16.38 -25.98 16.17
N ILE A 4 -15.61 -25.92 17.26
CA ILE A 4 -14.25 -25.41 17.31
C ILE A 4 -13.44 -26.28 16.32
N LEU A 5 -12.95 -25.70 15.23
CA LEU A 5 -11.92 -26.33 14.41
C LEU A 5 -10.58 -25.86 14.93
N ASP A 6 -9.93 -26.82 15.59
CA ASP A 6 -8.60 -26.78 16.16
C ASP A 6 -7.51 -26.40 15.15
N SER A 7 -6.48 -25.77 15.73
CA SER A 7 -5.13 -25.57 15.21
C SER A 7 -4.96 -24.57 14.07
N PHE A 8 -4.78 -23.31 14.47
CA PHE A 8 -3.81 -22.44 13.80
C PHE A 8 -2.48 -23.20 13.70
N ALA A 9 -2.01 -23.43 12.48
CA ALA A 9 -0.69 -23.97 12.27
C ALA A 9 0.33 -23.02 12.91
N VAL A 10 1.13 -23.58 13.81
CA VAL A 10 2.31 -23.00 14.45
C VAL A 10 3.12 -22.13 13.47
N PRO A 11 3.45 -20.85 13.77
CA PRO A 11 4.44 -20.08 13.00
C PRO A 11 5.87 -20.61 13.26
N PRO A 12 6.85 -20.35 12.37
CA PRO A 12 7.53 -21.34 11.50
C PRO A 12 8.89 -21.86 12.02
N ALA A 13 9.54 -22.78 11.28
CA ALA A 13 10.94 -23.16 11.50
C ALA A 13 11.90 -22.79 10.33
N LYS A 14 12.87 -21.95 10.71
CA LYS A 14 14.29 -21.84 10.30
C LYS A 14 14.76 -21.20 8.99
N ASN A 15 13.97 -20.28 8.42
CA ASN A 15 14.52 -19.05 7.81
C ASN A 15 13.83 -17.86 8.48
N THR A 16 13.90 -17.83 9.80
CA THR A 16 13.61 -16.72 10.72
C THR A 16 14.12 -15.41 10.12
N ASN A 17 13.28 -14.42 9.81
CA ASN A 17 12.64 -13.59 10.82
C ASN A 17 11.76 -12.52 10.14
N ASP A 18 10.43 -12.64 10.19
CA ASP A 18 9.55 -11.44 10.14
C ASP A 18 9.76 -10.67 11.46
N VAL A 19 10.97 -10.18 11.65
CA VAL A 19 11.36 -9.47 12.85
C VAL A 19 11.09 -8.02 12.60
N LEU A 20 10.31 -7.45 13.51
CA LEU A 20 10.24 -6.02 13.63
C LEU A 20 11.66 -5.49 13.85
N LEU A 21 12.14 -4.66 12.93
CA LEU A 21 13.48 -4.06 12.99
C LEU A 21 13.49 -2.95 14.06
N THR A 22 13.33 -3.33 15.32
CA THR A 22 13.14 -2.42 16.45
C THR A 22 14.26 -1.39 16.56
N ASP A 23 15.50 -1.80 16.28
CA ASP A 23 16.68 -0.94 16.35
C ASP A 23 16.65 0.19 15.32
N TRP A 24 15.92 -0.01 14.21
CA TRP A 24 15.72 0.99 13.17
C TRP A 24 14.49 1.86 13.45
N LEU A 25 13.47 1.30 14.11
CA LEU A 25 12.21 1.98 14.37
C LEU A 25 12.22 2.83 15.65
N LEU A 26 12.87 2.39 16.71
CA LEU A 26 12.94 3.12 17.99
C LEU A 26 13.55 4.53 17.85
N PRO A 27 14.63 4.75 17.08
CA PRO A 27 15.18 6.08 16.84
C PRO A 27 14.24 7.03 16.09
N LEU A 28 13.25 6.50 15.37
CA LEU A 28 12.30 7.31 14.61
C LEU A 28 11.12 7.79 15.46
N LEU A 29 10.77 7.08 16.54
CA LEU A 29 9.61 7.41 17.38
C LEU A 29 9.60 8.86 17.91
N PRO A 30 10.73 9.47 18.33
CA PRO A 30 10.74 10.89 18.73
C PRO A 30 10.15 11.83 17.67
N TYR A 31 10.29 11.51 16.38
CA TYR A 31 9.85 12.34 15.26
C TYR A 31 8.41 12.03 14.81
N PHE A 32 7.74 11.04 15.39
CA PHE A 32 6.34 10.76 15.08
C PHE A 32 5.44 11.85 15.68
N PRO A 33 4.21 12.05 15.16
CA PRO A 33 3.26 12.96 15.79
C PRO A 33 3.04 12.62 17.27
N GLY A 34 3.22 13.60 18.15
CA GLY A 34 3.15 13.40 19.61
C GLY A 34 4.42 12.87 20.27
N GLY A 35 5.51 12.70 19.51
CA GLY A 35 6.84 12.39 20.01
C GLY A 35 7.56 13.60 20.62
N ASN A 36 8.71 13.34 21.24
CA ASN A 36 9.54 14.33 21.94
C ASN A 36 10.75 14.82 21.14
N GLY A 37 10.80 14.57 19.83
CA GLY A 37 11.87 14.99 18.94
C GLY A 37 11.90 16.51 18.73
N PRO A 38 13.00 17.03 18.16
CA PRO A 38 13.14 18.46 17.85
C PRO A 38 12.19 18.93 16.74
N CYS A 39 11.75 18.01 15.88
CA CYS A 39 10.73 18.18 14.87
C CYS A 39 9.88 16.90 14.80
N ASN A 40 8.62 17.04 14.39
CA ASN A 40 7.71 15.91 14.25
C ASN A 40 7.12 15.91 12.84
N PHE A 41 6.96 14.73 12.25
CA PHE A 41 6.13 14.56 11.06
C PHE A 41 4.67 14.88 11.40
N ASP A 42 3.96 15.49 10.46
CA ASP A 42 2.51 15.72 10.60
C ASP A 42 1.72 14.41 10.65
N ARG A 43 2.22 13.39 9.94
CA ARG A 43 1.62 12.07 9.86
C ARG A 43 2.66 11.01 9.52
N VAL A 44 2.54 9.84 10.11
CA VAL A 44 3.35 8.66 9.78
C VAL A 44 2.42 7.48 9.50
N PHE A 45 2.67 6.76 8.42
CA PHE A 45 1.99 5.52 8.09
C PHE A 45 2.93 4.34 8.32
N VAL A 46 2.49 3.36 9.10
CA VAL A 46 3.29 2.20 9.45
C VAL A 46 2.71 0.96 8.79
N GLY A 47 3.55 0.28 8.01
CA GLY A 47 3.25 -1.04 7.46
C GLY A 47 3.72 -2.16 8.39
N SER A 48 3.58 -3.39 7.92
CA SER A 48 4.04 -4.61 8.59
C SER A 48 5.26 -5.18 7.86
N PHE A 49 5.06 -6.12 6.95
CA PHE A 49 6.09 -6.66 6.08
C PHE A 49 5.63 -6.65 4.63
N GLN A 50 6.58 -6.44 3.73
CA GLN A 50 6.37 -6.52 2.29
C GLN A 50 6.43 -7.98 1.83
N ARG A 51 5.72 -8.22 0.73
CA ARG A 51 5.31 -9.54 0.24
C ARG A 51 6.31 -10.09 -0.77
N ASN A 52 7.30 -10.86 -0.33
CA ASN A 52 8.26 -11.49 -1.25
C ASN A 52 8.30 -13.02 -1.19
N ASP A 53 7.45 -13.67 -0.37
CA ASP A 53 7.51 -15.12 -0.22
C ASP A 53 6.51 -15.82 -1.16
N VAL A 54 7.04 -16.44 -2.23
CA VAL A 54 6.34 -17.53 -2.93
C VAL A 54 6.21 -18.70 -1.94
N PRO A 55 4.99 -19.17 -1.61
CA PRO A 55 4.82 -20.26 -0.66
C PRO A 55 5.60 -21.50 -1.09
N ALA A 56 6.20 -22.20 -0.12
CA ALA A 56 6.96 -23.41 -0.41
C ALA A 56 6.13 -24.42 -1.21
N GLY A 57 6.72 -24.94 -2.29
CA GLY A 57 6.08 -25.90 -3.19
C GLY A 57 5.19 -25.28 -4.27
N MET A 58 5.13 -23.94 -4.38
CA MET A 58 4.49 -23.28 -5.51
C MET A 58 5.42 -23.20 -6.73
N PRO A 59 4.86 -23.10 -7.94
CA PRO A 59 5.63 -22.87 -9.17
C PRO A 59 6.48 -21.59 -9.09
N GLN A 60 7.54 -21.54 -9.90
CA GLN A 60 8.46 -20.38 -9.96
C GLN A 60 7.77 -19.13 -10.53
N ASP A 61 6.74 -19.30 -11.35
CA ASP A 61 5.90 -18.26 -11.94
C ASP A 61 4.67 -17.90 -11.10
N TRP A 62 4.56 -18.45 -9.89
CA TRP A 62 3.45 -18.15 -8.98
C TRP A 62 3.50 -16.69 -8.55
N ASP A 63 2.47 -15.92 -8.89
CA ASP A 63 2.40 -14.50 -8.58
C ASP A 63 1.52 -14.28 -7.34
N PRO A 64 2.09 -13.81 -6.22
CA PRO A 64 1.26 -13.53 -5.07
C PRO A 64 0.22 -12.40 -5.27
N TYR A 65 0.31 -11.58 -6.33
CA TYR A 65 -0.63 -10.48 -6.65
C TYR A 65 -1.87 -11.06 -7.32
N TYR A 66 -1.68 -12.09 -8.14
CA TYR A 66 -2.74 -12.80 -8.83
C TYR A 66 -3.14 -14.09 -8.10
N ASP A 67 -2.28 -15.10 -8.09
CA ASP A 67 -2.53 -16.43 -7.52
C ASP A 67 -2.72 -16.38 -6.00
N GLY A 68 -1.93 -15.54 -5.33
CA GLY A 68 -2.07 -15.31 -3.89
C GLY A 68 -3.47 -14.80 -3.53
N MET A 69 -4.00 -13.89 -4.34
CA MET A 69 -5.33 -13.34 -4.14
C MET A 69 -6.44 -14.30 -4.57
N LEU A 70 -6.16 -15.34 -5.34
CA LEU A 70 -7.11 -16.45 -5.54
C LEU A 70 -7.11 -17.42 -4.35
N SER A 71 -5.98 -17.59 -3.66
CA SER A 71 -5.81 -18.56 -2.58
C SER A 71 -6.24 -18.06 -1.20
N THR A 72 -7.37 -18.56 -0.68
CA THR A 72 -7.85 -18.25 0.68
C THR A 72 -6.83 -18.61 1.77
N LYS A 73 -6.08 -19.70 1.60
CA LYS A 73 -5.03 -20.11 2.54
C LYS A 73 -3.88 -19.10 2.57
N TYR A 74 -3.46 -18.63 1.40
CA TYR A 74 -2.42 -17.61 1.29
C TYR A 74 -2.87 -16.30 1.95
N ARG A 75 -4.06 -15.79 1.58
CA ARG A 75 -4.64 -14.58 2.16
C ARG A 75 -4.70 -14.66 3.69
N GLY A 76 -5.23 -15.75 4.23
CA GLY A 76 -5.34 -15.96 5.68
C GLY A 76 -3.98 -15.98 6.40
N ASN A 77 -2.99 -16.66 5.84
CA ASN A 77 -1.64 -16.72 6.41
C ASN A 77 -0.96 -15.34 6.41
N MET A 78 -1.08 -14.60 5.30
CA MET A 78 -0.52 -13.25 5.17
C MET A 78 -1.16 -12.29 6.17
N LEU A 79 -2.49 -12.26 6.26
CA LEU A 79 -3.21 -11.43 7.22
C LEU A 79 -2.79 -11.73 8.67
N ALA A 80 -2.65 -13.01 9.03
CA ALA A 80 -2.21 -13.42 10.36
C ALA A 80 -0.78 -12.94 10.68
N ARG A 81 0.16 -13.09 9.74
CA ARG A 81 1.55 -12.60 9.90
C ARG A 81 1.57 -11.08 10.05
N GLN A 82 0.86 -10.35 9.18
CA GLN A 82 0.84 -8.89 9.18
C GLN A 82 0.25 -8.35 10.48
N LYS A 83 -0.83 -8.95 10.96
CA LYS A 83 -1.44 -8.64 12.25
C LYS A 83 -0.47 -8.86 13.41
N ALA A 84 0.26 -9.97 13.43
CA ALA A 84 1.22 -10.27 14.49
C ALA A 84 2.34 -9.22 14.56
N ILE A 85 2.87 -8.78 13.41
CA ILE A 85 3.91 -7.75 13.34
C ILE A 85 3.36 -6.38 13.75
N ALA A 86 2.15 -6.02 13.31
CA ALA A 86 1.50 -4.79 13.74
C ALA A 86 1.24 -4.77 15.26
N GLN A 87 0.90 -5.91 15.87
CA GLN A 87 0.79 -6.05 17.33
C GLN A 87 2.14 -5.88 18.02
N GLN A 88 3.20 -6.48 17.48
CA GLN A 88 4.56 -6.30 18.00
C GLN A 88 4.99 -4.83 17.93
N PHE A 89 4.71 -4.12 16.83
CA PHE A 89 5.00 -2.69 16.70
C PHE A 89 4.24 -1.86 17.73
N ASN A 90 2.94 -2.08 17.87
CA ASN A 90 2.12 -1.38 18.87
C ASN A 90 2.64 -1.61 20.30
N ASN A 91 3.02 -2.85 20.63
CA ASN A 91 3.60 -3.19 21.93
C ASN A 91 4.98 -2.55 22.14
N MET A 92 5.83 -2.51 21.11
CA MET A 92 7.12 -1.84 21.16
C MET A 92 6.94 -0.36 21.47
N VAL A 93 6.03 0.34 20.77
CA VAL A 93 5.75 1.76 21.02
C VAL A 93 5.26 1.98 22.45
N ALA A 94 4.30 1.18 22.92
CA ALA A 94 3.75 1.30 24.28
C ALA A 94 4.79 1.13 25.39
N ASN A 95 5.85 0.36 25.14
CA ASN A 95 6.95 0.13 26.08
C ASN A 95 8.19 1.01 25.82
N SER A 96 8.15 1.89 24.81
CA SER A 96 9.24 2.79 24.49
C SER A 96 9.26 4.02 25.40
N THR A 97 10.29 4.86 25.25
CA THR A 97 10.34 6.20 25.89
C THR A 97 9.39 7.21 25.23
N ASN A 98 8.74 6.84 24.12
CA ASN A 98 7.80 7.66 23.34
C ASN A 98 6.42 6.99 23.19
N PRO A 99 5.73 6.60 24.29
CA PRO A 99 4.50 5.80 24.20
C PRO A 99 3.28 6.57 23.65
N ASN A 100 3.35 7.91 23.64
CA ASN A 100 2.25 8.78 23.22
C ASN A 100 2.24 9.10 21.73
N VAL A 101 3.22 8.59 20.97
CA VAL A 101 3.28 8.83 19.53
C VAL A 101 2.05 8.26 18.81
N GLN A 102 1.76 8.88 17.67
CA GLN A 102 0.62 8.55 16.84
C GLN A 102 1.11 8.10 15.47
N TRP A 103 0.43 7.11 14.91
CA TRP A 103 0.64 6.66 13.55
C TRP A 103 -0.69 6.20 12.97
N ASP A 104 -0.75 6.24 11.65
CA ASP A 104 -1.77 5.62 10.81
C ASP A 104 -1.22 4.32 10.22
N TRP A 105 -2.08 3.51 9.61
CA TRP A 105 -1.68 2.21 9.07
C TRP A 105 -1.43 2.27 7.57
N TYR A 106 -0.45 1.52 7.10
CA TYR A 106 -0.17 1.29 5.69
C TYR A 106 -0.60 -0.11 5.27
N ILE A 107 -1.29 -0.22 4.14
CA ILE A 107 -1.71 -1.49 3.54
C ILE A 107 -0.56 -1.95 2.62
N ASN A 108 0.21 -2.95 3.07
CA ASN A 108 1.37 -3.48 2.35
C ASN A 108 1.04 -4.31 1.10
N GLN A 109 -0.22 -4.73 0.92
CA GLN A 109 -0.65 -5.36 -0.31
C GLN A 109 -0.91 -4.28 -1.36
N GLU A 110 0.17 -3.75 -1.93
CA GLU A 110 0.13 -2.83 -3.05
C GLU A 110 -0.12 -3.68 -4.30
N ASN A 111 -1.23 -3.51 -5.03
CA ASN A 111 -1.49 -4.27 -6.25
C ASN A 111 -1.47 -3.34 -7.46
N SER A 112 -1.07 -3.88 -8.61
CA SER A 112 -1.41 -3.31 -9.91
C SER A 112 -2.93 -3.35 -10.10
N LEU A 113 -3.51 -2.18 -10.34
CA LEU A 113 -4.96 -2.01 -10.48
C LEU A 113 -5.52 -2.54 -11.79
N ASP A 114 -4.72 -2.57 -12.83
CA ASP A 114 -5.06 -2.93 -14.20
C ASP A 114 -4.65 -4.35 -14.58
N TYR A 115 -3.54 -4.85 -14.05
CA TYR A 115 -3.13 -6.23 -14.26
C TYR A 115 -3.99 -7.18 -13.42
N SER A 116 -3.87 -7.12 -12.09
CA SER A 116 -4.47 -8.10 -11.20
C SER A 116 -5.99 -7.98 -11.12
N LEU A 117 -6.55 -6.78 -11.28
CA LEU A 117 -7.98 -6.54 -11.10
C LEU A 117 -8.79 -6.56 -12.40
N SER A 118 -8.17 -6.99 -13.50
CA SER A 118 -8.90 -7.40 -14.71
C SER A 118 -9.72 -8.68 -14.47
N ASP A 119 -9.26 -9.58 -13.59
CA ASP A 119 -9.99 -10.78 -13.16
C ASP A 119 -10.93 -10.47 -11.97
N PRO A 120 -12.25 -10.74 -12.08
CA PRO A 120 -13.21 -10.51 -11.00
C PRO A 120 -12.98 -11.39 -9.76
N ASN A 121 -12.35 -12.56 -9.88
CA ASN A 121 -12.02 -13.43 -8.76
C ASN A 121 -10.84 -12.88 -7.95
N VAL A 122 -9.80 -12.41 -8.63
CA VAL A 122 -8.68 -11.70 -7.99
C VAL A 122 -9.19 -10.44 -7.30
N THR A 123 -10.04 -9.67 -7.97
CA THR A 123 -10.72 -8.49 -7.40
C THR A 123 -11.49 -8.82 -6.11
N ASN A 124 -12.21 -9.96 -6.08
CA ASN A 124 -12.89 -10.42 -4.87
C ASN A 124 -11.92 -10.79 -3.74
N GLY A 125 -10.82 -11.48 -4.09
CA GLY A 125 -9.77 -11.83 -3.15
C GLY A 125 -9.12 -10.61 -2.52
N GLU A 126 -8.79 -9.62 -3.34
CA GLU A 126 -8.21 -8.34 -2.91
C GLU A 126 -9.16 -7.56 -2.00
N LEU A 127 -10.45 -7.47 -2.37
CA LEU A 127 -11.48 -6.85 -1.54
C LEU A 127 -11.53 -7.50 -0.15
N GLN A 128 -11.56 -8.83 -0.08
CA GLN A 128 -11.57 -9.56 1.19
C GLN A 128 -10.29 -9.30 1.98
N PHE A 129 -9.14 -9.28 1.31
CA PHE A 129 -7.84 -9.05 1.93
C PHE A 129 -7.76 -7.66 2.57
N ILE A 130 -7.98 -6.60 1.79
CA ILE A 130 -7.88 -5.21 2.27
C ILE A 130 -8.87 -4.96 3.41
N VAL A 131 -10.13 -5.40 3.26
CA VAL A 131 -11.14 -5.22 4.32
C VAL A 131 -10.71 -5.92 5.60
N GLN A 132 -10.26 -7.18 5.51
CA GLN A 132 -9.83 -7.93 6.70
C GLN A 132 -8.58 -7.32 7.34
N GLN A 133 -7.63 -6.83 6.55
CA GLN A 133 -6.44 -6.15 7.07
C GLN A 133 -6.82 -4.87 7.82
N ILE A 134 -7.73 -4.06 7.28
CA ILE A 134 -8.26 -2.86 7.96
C ILE A 134 -8.93 -3.24 9.28
N ILE A 135 -9.75 -4.29 9.30
CA ILE A 135 -10.39 -4.81 10.53
C ILE A 135 -9.33 -5.19 11.57
N ASP A 136 -8.32 -5.96 11.16
CA ASP A 136 -7.28 -6.46 12.04
C ASP A 136 -6.42 -5.33 12.61
N PHE A 137 -5.99 -4.39 11.79
CA PHE A 137 -5.21 -3.24 12.23
C PHE A 137 -6.02 -2.26 13.09
N ASN A 138 -7.30 -2.04 12.77
CA ASN A 138 -8.19 -1.25 13.61
C ASN A 138 -8.44 -1.91 14.99
N SER A 139 -8.40 -3.25 15.08
CA SER A 139 -8.51 -3.96 16.36
C SER A 139 -7.31 -3.73 17.30
N ILE A 140 -6.15 -3.41 16.74
CA ILE A 140 -4.91 -3.11 17.48
C ILE A 140 -4.91 -1.65 17.90
N ARG A 141 -5.20 -0.75 16.95
CA ARG A 141 -5.27 0.69 17.18
C ARG A 141 -6.43 1.27 16.41
N LYS A 142 -7.47 1.67 17.14
CA LYS A 142 -8.72 2.19 16.58
C LYS A 142 -8.58 3.60 16.02
N ASP A 143 -9.54 3.93 15.17
CA ASP A 143 -9.82 5.30 14.70
C ASP A 143 -8.66 5.93 13.93
N ARG A 144 -7.95 5.10 13.17
CA ARG A 144 -6.83 5.49 12.29
C ARG A 144 -7.22 5.56 10.84
N VAL A 145 -6.41 6.28 10.08
CA VAL A 145 -6.43 6.22 8.61
C VAL A 145 -5.64 4.99 8.15
N PHE A 146 -6.07 4.45 7.01
CA PHE A 146 -5.38 3.39 6.28
C PHE A 146 -4.94 3.97 4.94
N LEU A 147 -3.64 4.00 4.67
CA LEU A 147 -3.10 4.36 3.38
C LEU A 147 -2.92 3.10 2.54
N TRP A 148 -3.47 3.10 1.34
CA TRP A 148 -3.19 2.09 0.33
C TRP A 148 -2.54 2.78 -0.87
N SER A 149 -1.42 2.24 -1.33
CA SER A 149 -0.62 2.82 -2.41
C SER A 149 -0.53 1.87 -3.61
N PRO A 150 -1.63 1.61 -4.33
CA PRO A 150 -1.58 0.75 -5.51
C PRO A 150 -0.91 1.47 -6.70
N TRP A 151 -0.67 0.75 -7.80
CA TRP A 151 -0.09 1.30 -9.03
C TRP A 151 -0.85 0.82 -10.28
N PHE A 152 -0.47 1.34 -11.45
CA PHE A 152 -0.85 0.80 -12.75
C PHE A 152 0.38 0.26 -13.47
N THR A 153 0.27 -0.92 -14.08
CA THR A 153 1.37 -1.55 -14.81
C THR A 153 1.41 -1.06 -16.25
N TYR A 154 0.26 -0.98 -16.91
CA TYR A 154 0.10 -0.69 -18.33
C TYR A 154 -0.26 0.76 -18.60
N HIS A 155 0.01 1.22 -19.84
CA HIS A 155 -0.30 2.58 -20.23
C HIS A 155 -1.81 2.81 -20.34
N PRO A 156 -2.30 4.03 -20.06
CA PRO A 156 -3.69 4.38 -20.32
C PRO A 156 -4.13 4.11 -21.78
N SER A 157 -3.20 4.20 -22.74
CA SER A 157 -3.46 3.90 -24.15
C SER A 157 -3.78 2.43 -24.42
N ASP A 158 -3.35 1.52 -23.56
CA ASP A 158 -3.65 0.08 -23.65
C ASP A 158 -5.09 -0.23 -23.23
N PHE A 159 -5.77 0.76 -22.61
CA PHE A 159 -7.16 0.69 -22.20
C PHE A 159 -7.97 1.83 -22.84
N PRO A 160 -8.17 1.83 -24.18
CA PRO A 160 -8.90 2.89 -24.86
C PRO A 160 -10.30 3.08 -24.26
N VAL A 161 -10.72 4.33 -24.06
CA VAL A 161 -12.04 4.65 -23.51
C VAL A 161 -13.13 3.98 -24.35
N GLY A 162 -13.96 3.15 -23.70
CA GLY A 162 -15.07 2.43 -24.35
C GLY A 162 -14.73 1.02 -24.86
N SER A 163 -13.45 0.63 -24.85
CA SER A 163 -13.02 -0.77 -25.05
C SER A 163 -13.61 -1.69 -23.98
N GLN A 164 -13.54 -3.00 -24.21
CA GLN A 164 -14.07 -3.98 -23.26
C GLN A 164 -13.19 -4.03 -22.00
N GLU A 165 -11.88 -3.98 -22.19
CA GLU A 165 -10.84 -3.93 -21.17
C GLU A 165 -11.02 -2.73 -20.24
N TYR A 166 -11.26 -1.55 -20.80
CA TYR A 166 -11.57 -0.34 -20.02
C TYR A 166 -12.86 -0.50 -19.19
N LYS A 167 -13.90 -1.12 -19.75
CA LYS A 167 -15.18 -1.34 -19.05
C LYS A 167 -15.04 -2.35 -17.92
N ASP A 168 -14.29 -3.42 -18.14
CA ASP A 168 -14.06 -4.47 -17.15
C ASP A 168 -13.23 -3.94 -15.99
N LEU A 169 -12.12 -3.24 -16.30
CA LEU A 169 -11.31 -2.54 -15.31
C LEU A 169 -12.17 -1.57 -14.47
N THR A 170 -12.94 -0.71 -15.14
CA THR A 170 -13.82 0.26 -14.45
C THR A 170 -14.84 -0.42 -13.55
N THR A 171 -15.40 -1.55 -13.99
CA THR A 171 -16.38 -2.32 -13.22
C THR A 171 -15.76 -2.92 -11.97
N ASN A 172 -14.58 -3.53 -12.10
CA ASN A 172 -13.88 -4.17 -10.99
C ASN A 172 -13.33 -3.15 -9.98
N LEU A 173 -12.77 -2.03 -10.44
CA LEU A 173 -12.36 -0.93 -9.57
C LEU A 173 -13.55 -0.27 -8.87
N LYS A 174 -14.67 -0.07 -9.58
CA LYS A 174 -15.91 0.44 -8.95
C LYS A 174 -16.35 -0.47 -7.82
N LYS A 175 -16.27 -1.79 -8.00
CA LYS A 175 -16.59 -2.75 -6.95
C LYS A 175 -15.68 -2.57 -5.74
N LEU A 176 -14.36 -2.52 -5.91
CA LEU A 176 -13.44 -2.30 -4.79
C LEU A 176 -13.67 -0.98 -4.07
N PHE A 177 -13.63 0.13 -4.80
CA PHE A 177 -13.70 1.47 -4.21
C PHE A 177 -15.07 1.83 -3.65
N THR A 178 -16.14 1.10 -3.99
CA THR A 178 -17.44 1.24 -3.32
C THR A 178 -17.61 0.28 -2.15
N GLN A 179 -17.11 -0.95 -2.26
CA GLN A 179 -17.32 -1.97 -1.24
C GLN A 179 -16.38 -1.82 -0.05
N ILE A 180 -15.11 -1.45 -0.25
CA ILE A 180 -14.18 -1.28 0.87
C ILE A 180 -14.72 -0.22 1.84
N PRO A 181 -15.01 1.04 1.43
CA PRO A 181 -15.51 2.05 2.36
C PRO A 181 -16.81 1.64 3.04
N LYS A 182 -17.69 0.93 2.34
CA LYS A 182 -18.96 0.42 2.91
C LYS A 182 -18.73 -0.61 4.01
N GLN A 183 -17.81 -1.56 3.80
CA GLN A 183 -17.55 -2.64 4.75
C GLN A 183 -16.75 -2.16 5.97
N VAL A 184 -15.92 -1.13 5.81
CA VAL A 184 -15.11 -0.56 6.89
C VAL A 184 -15.70 0.72 7.48
N ALA A 185 -16.89 1.13 7.05
CA ALA A 185 -17.61 2.32 7.52
C ALA A 185 -17.77 2.44 9.05
N PRO A 186 -17.92 1.34 9.83
CA PRO A 186 -17.96 1.44 11.29
C PRO A 186 -16.67 2.00 11.91
N TYR A 187 -15.55 1.99 11.17
CA TYR A 187 -14.28 2.52 11.64
C TYR A 187 -14.13 3.96 11.20
N ASN A 188 -13.93 4.85 12.16
CA ASN A 188 -13.93 6.27 11.93
C ASN A 188 -12.56 6.86 12.26
N ALA A 189 -11.81 7.22 11.22
CA ALA A 189 -10.56 7.95 11.42
C ALA A 189 -10.82 9.26 12.16
N TYR A 190 -10.27 9.36 13.38
CA TYR A 190 -10.35 10.55 14.24
C TYR A 190 -11.78 11.03 14.57
N GLY A 191 -12.79 10.16 14.55
CA GLY A 191 -14.17 10.53 14.90
C GLY A 191 -14.94 11.36 13.85
N ASN A 192 -14.40 11.56 12.65
CA ASN A 192 -15.07 12.23 11.52
C ASN A 192 -15.85 11.27 10.59
N ASN A 193 -17.19 11.31 10.66
CA ASN A 193 -18.17 10.48 9.93
C ASN A 193 -18.19 10.62 8.38
N SER A 194 -17.15 11.19 7.76
CA SER A 194 -17.12 11.47 6.31
C SER A 194 -16.22 10.48 5.57
N GLY A 195 -16.79 9.47 4.92
CA GLY A 195 -16.14 8.77 3.79
C GLY A 195 -15.21 7.59 4.09
N GLY A 196 -15.18 7.08 5.33
CA GLY A 196 -14.34 5.95 5.72
C GLY A 196 -12.87 6.32 5.98
N PRO A 197 -12.07 5.39 6.51
CA PRO A 197 -10.69 5.63 6.91
C PRO A 197 -9.65 5.37 5.80
N LEU A 198 -10.07 4.90 4.61
CA LEU A 198 -9.15 4.54 3.52
C LEU A 198 -8.73 5.78 2.71
N TRP A 199 -7.42 5.97 2.59
CA TRP A 199 -6.77 6.94 1.72
C TRP A 199 -6.03 6.20 0.60
N ILE A 200 -6.07 6.76 -0.61
CA ILE A 200 -5.35 6.21 -1.76
C ILE A 200 -4.22 7.17 -2.12
N SER A 201 -3.00 6.64 -2.22
CA SER A 201 -1.85 7.37 -2.75
C SER A 201 -1.27 6.59 -3.92
N LEU A 202 -1.73 6.88 -5.13
CA LEU A 202 -1.38 6.11 -6.33
C LEU A 202 0.13 6.23 -6.60
N GLN A 203 0.86 5.12 -6.69
CA GLN A 203 2.25 5.13 -7.15
C GLN A 203 2.29 5.56 -8.61
N ASP A 204 3.21 6.47 -8.93
CA ASP A 204 3.32 6.96 -10.30
C ASP A 204 4.14 6.06 -11.21
N HIS A 205 4.90 5.10 -10.69
CA HIS A 205 5.57 4.02 -11.42
C HIS A 205 6.47 4.54 -12.55
N VAL A 206 6.90 5.80 -12.46
CA VAL A 206 7.64 6.49 -13.51
C VAL A 206 9.04 5.91 -13.61
N GLY A 207 9.44 5.60 -14.84
CA GLY A 207 10.72 4.93 -15.11
C GLY A 207 10.61 3.42 -15.08
N SER A 208 9.47 2.85 -14.67
CA SER A 208 9.26 1.42 -14.78
C SER A 208 9.14 1.00 -16.24
N GLU A 209 10.07 0.14 -16.65
CA GLU A 209 10.15 -0.46 -17.98
C GLU A 209 9.41 -1.79 -18.07
N SER A 210 8.51 -2.09 -17.13
CA SER A 210 7.55 -3.21 -17.25
C SER A 210 6.62 -3.05 -18.47
N THR A 211 6.70 -1.92 -19.16
CA THR A 211 6.03 -1.57 -20.41
C THR A 211 7.03 -0.93 -21.39
N ASP A 212 6.79 -1.13 -22.69
CA ASP A 212 7.49 -0.42 -23.77
C ASP A 212 6.48 0.46 -24.53
N PRO A 213 6.63 1.80 -24.52
CA PRO A 213 7.70 2.57 -23.88
C PRO A 213 7.61 2.55 -22.35
N ALA A 214 8.69 2.93 -21.66
CA ALA A 214 8.70 3.06 -20.20
C ALA A 214 7.58 3.99 -19.69
N PHE A 215 7.07 3.68 -18.51
CA PHE A 215 6.02 4.46 -17.89
C PHE A 215 6.49 5.87 -17.53
N ASN A 216 5.64 6.87 -17.74
CA ASN A 216 6.02 8.28 -17.57
C ASN A 216 4.98 9.07 -16.78
N ARG A 217 5.38 10.25 -16.31
CA ARG A 217 4.54 11.14 -15.49
C ARG A 217 3.22 11.53 -16.14
N THR A 218 3.14 11.58 -17.47
CA THR A 218 1.88 11.85 -18.18
C THR A 218 0.93 10.67 -18.08
N GLY A 219 1.42 9.44 -18.26
CA GLY A 219 0.63 8.21 -18.07
C GLY A 219 0.12 8.08 -16.63
N ALA A 220 0.99 8.34 -15.64
CA ALA A 220 0.61 8.34 -14.22
C ALA A 220 -0.50 9.37 -13.92
N ALA A 221 -0.37 10.61 -14.42
CA ALA A 221 -1.39 11.64 -14.25
C ALA A 221 -2.71 11.29 -14.94
N GLN A 222 -2.67 10.62 -16.10
CA GLN A 222 -3.87 10.15 -16.80
C GLN A 222 -4.60 9.09 -15.97
N TRP A 223 -3.91 8.11 -15.40
CA TRP A 223 -4.52 7.12 -14.50
C TRP A 223 -5.07 7.75 -13.22
N PHE A 224 -4.35 8.69 -12.62
CA PHE A 224 -4.84 9.44 -11.48
C PHE A 224 -6.16 10.16 -11.80
N ASN A 225 -6.22 10.85 -12.95
CA ASN A 225 -7.41 11.56 -13.39
C ASN A 225 -8.55 10.59 -13.74
N TYR A 226 -8.24 9.42 -14.30
CA TYR A 226 -9.20 8.34 -14.49
C TYR A 226 -9.83 7.92 -13.15
N LEU A 227 -9.02 7.64 -12.12
CA LEU A 227 -9.52 7.30 -10.78
C LEU A 227 -10.40 8.42 -10.21
N LYS A 228 -9.90 9.66 -10.23
CA LYS A 228 -10.59 10.86 -9.72
C LYS A 228 -11.93 11.11 -10.40
N ALA A 229 -12.03 10.86 -11.71
CA ALA A 229 -13.24 11.10 -12.49
C ALA A 229 -14.30 10.00 -12.28
N ASN A 230 -13.88 8.76 -12.03
CA ASN A 230 -14.80 7.61 -11.97
C ASN A 230 -15.23 7.25 -10.54
N PHE A 231 -14.47 7.67 -9.52
CA PHE A 231 -14.71 7.26 -8.15
C PHE A 231 -14.57 8.41 -7.15
N SER A 232 -15.38 8.36 -6.09
CA SER A 232 -15.31 9.34 -5.00
C SER A 232 -14.36 8.85 -3.92
N PHE A 233 -13.25 9.56 -3.76
CA PHE A 233 -12.30 9.31 -2.68
C PHE A 233 -12.38 10.42 -1.64
N LYS A 234 -12.21 10.05 -0.36
CA LYS A 234 -11.99 11.04 0.70
C LYS A 234 -10.63 11.72 0.53
N ASN A 235 -9.62 10.92 0.24
CA ASN A 235 -8.27 11.38 -0.05
C ASN A 235 -7.69 10.49 -1.17
N LEU A 236 -7.47 11.11 -2.33
CA LEU A 236 -6.74 10.54 -3.44
C LEU A 236 -5.56 11.45 -3.74
N THR A 237 -4.37 10.89 -3.68
CA THR A 237 -3.09 11.60 -3.83
C THR A 237 -2.13 10.80 -4.72
N MET A 238 -1.07 11.44 -5.18
CA MET A 238 0.00 10.79 -5.94
C MET A 238 1.19 10.48 -5.02
N ASN A 239 1.63 9.23 -5.00
CA ASN A 239 2.90 8.81 -4.46
C ASN A 239 3.97 8.92 -5.56
N VAL A 240 4.75 10.01 -5.56
CA VAL A 240 5.97 10.16 -6.36
C VAL A 240 7.06 9.28 -5.78
N GLU A 241 7.36 8.17 -6.45
CA GLU A 241 8.39 7.24 -6.00
C GLU A 241 9.80 7.85 -6.07
N LEU A 242 10.61 7.55 -5.06
CA LEU A 242 11.97 8.08 -4.89
C LEU A 242 13.04 7.22 -5.61
N PHE A 243 12.62 6.22 -6.36
CA PHE A 243 13.46 5.29 -7.09
C PHE A 243 12.99 5.16 -8.53
N LEU A 244 13.85 4.58 -9.36
CA LEU A 244 13.53 4.11 -10.70
C LEU A 244 13.59 2.59 -10.69
N ASP A 245 12.55 1.97 -11.25
CA ASP A 245 12.53 0.53 -11.47
C ASP A 245 13.43 0.17 -12.66
N PRO A 246 14.38 -0.75 -12.47
CA PRO A 246 15.37 -1.03 -13.48
C PRO A 246 14.80 -1.92 -14.60
N THR A 247 15.47 -1.83 -15.75
CA THR A 247 15.18 -2.58 -16.98
C THR A 247 15.38 -4.10 -16.83
N ASP A 248 16.25 -4.50 -15.90
CA ASP A 248 16.57 -5.90 -15.59
C ASP A 248 15.76 -6.33 -14.37
N PRO A 249 14.91 -7.37 -14.48
CA PRO A 249 14.16 -7.89 -13.33
C PRO A 249 15.05 -8.42 -12.19
N ASN A 250 16.36 -8.58 -12.42
CA ASN A 250 17.33 -8.95 -11.40
C ASN A 250 18.09 -7.74 -10.81
N ALA A 251 17.93 -6.55 -11.38
CA ALA A 251 18.51 -5.34 -10.83
C ALA A 251 17.63 -4.81 -9.68
N SER A 252 18.27 -4.24 -8.67
CA SER A 252 17.55 -3.57 -7.59
C SER A 252 17.11 -2.18 -8.02
N PRO A 253 15.93 -1.69 -7.57
CA PRO A 253 15.55 -0.29 -7.70
C PRO A 253 16.70 0.63 -7.28
N SER A 254 16.94 1.66 -8.10
CA SER A 254 17.99 2.63 -7.85
C SER A 254 17.38 3.98 -7.46
N PRO A 255 18.00 4.78 -6.58
CA PRO A 255 17.48 6.09 -6.23
C PRO A 255 17.32 6.94 -7.49
N ALA A 256 16.16 7.57 -7.67
CA ALA A 256 15.94 8.51 -8.76
C ALA A 256 16.74 9.80 -8.51
N PRO A 257 17.25 10.47 -9.56
CA PRO A 257 17.85 11.79 -9.42
C PRO A 257 16.89 12.76 -8.74
N CYS A 258 17.36 13.54 -7.77
CA CYS A 258 16.49 14.44 -7.00
C CYS A 258 15.81 15.50 -7.87
N GLN A 259 16.48 15.94 -8.95
CA GLN A 259 15.87 16.83 -9.93
C GLN A 259 14.67 16.17 -10.65
N GLU A 260 14.75 14.87 -10.94
CA GLU A 260 13.66 14.13 -11.57
C GLU A 260 12.46 14.01 -10.63
N ILE A 261 12.70 13.72 -9.35
CA ILE A 261 11.66 13.71 -8.31
C ILE A 261 10.99 15.08 -8.24
N TYR A 262 11.77 16.15 -8.14
CA TYR A 262 11.25 17.52 -8.12
C TYR A 262 10.42 17.84 -9.38
N ASP A 263 10.91 17.48 -10.56
CA ASP A 263 10.22 17.73 -11.82
C ASP A 263 8.90 16.96 -11.92
N ARG A 264 8.83 15.74 -11.36
CA ARG A 264 7.60 14.95 -11.24
C ARG A 264 6.60 15.60 -10.28
N GLU A 265 7.05 15.97 -9.08
CA GLU A 265 6.23 16.68 -8.10
C GLU A 265 5.64 17.98 -8.67
N GLN A 266 6.48 18.82 -9.30
CA GLN A 266 6.04 20.06 -9.93
C GLN A 266 5.03 19.79 -11.06
N PHE A 267 5.28 18.78 -11.89
CA PHE A 267 4.35 18.40 -12.94
C PHE A 267 2.98 18.04 -12.37
N TYR A 268 2.89 17.18 -11.36
CA TYR A 268 1.61 16.78 -10.77
C TYR A 268 0.89 17.95 -10.09
N VAL A 269 1.62 18.81 -9.37
CA VAL A 269 1.05 20.03 -8.77
C VAL A 269 0.46 20.94 -9.85
N GLN A 270 1.16 21.12 -10.98
CA GLN A 270 0.66 21.91 -12.11
C GLN A 270 -0.58 21.29 -12.77
N GLN A 271 -0.74 19.95 -12.72
CA GLN A 271 -1.96 19.27 -13.15
C GLN A 271 -3.11 19.32 -12.13
N GLY A 272 -2.92 19.97 -10.98
CA GLY A 272 -3.91 20.01 -9.89
C GLY A 272 -4.08 18.66 -9.18
N ILE A 273 -3.01 17.85 -9.17
CA ILE A 273 -2.92 16.56 -8.47
C ILE A 273 -2.25 16.81 -7.12
N ASN A 274 -2.93 16.41 -6.04
CA ASN A 274 -2.36 16.49 -4.70
C ASN A 274 -1.30 15.42 -4.52
N LEU A 275 -0.17 15.79 -3.92
CA LEU A 275 0.89 14.85 -3.55
C LEU A 275 0.54 14.18 -2.22
N GLY A 276 0.81 12.88 -2.15
CA GLY A 276 0.62 12.06 -0.97
C GLY A 276 1.92 11.91 -0.20
N PRO A 277 1.90 11.10 0.87
CA PRO A 277 3.15 10.70 1.52
C PRO A 277 4.02 9.92 0.52
N THR A 278 5.16 10.52 0.16
CA THR A 278 6.20 9.94 -0.70
C THR A 278 7.42 9.72 0.18
N PHE A 279 7.52 8.55 0.81
CA PHE A 279 8.62 8.36 1.75
C PHE A 279 9.11 6.94 1.83
N GLU A 280 10.33 6.77 1.36
CA GLU A 280 11.12 5.59 1.62
C GLU A 280 12.42 6.01 2.29
N LEU A 281 12.56 5.66 3.58
CA LEU A 281 13.70 6.05 4.43
C LEU A 281 15.07 5.77 3.77
N ARG A 282 15.15 4.74 2.91
CA ARG A 282 16.37 4.37 2.19
C ARG A 282 16.88 5.46 1.24
N TYR A 283 15.98 6.28 0.69
CA TYR A 283 16.30 7.25 -0.38
C TYR A 283 16.09 8.71 0.05
N TRP A 284 15.71 8.94 1.32
CA TRP A 284 15.44 10.27 1.85
C TRP A 284 16.71 11.13 1.97
N ASP A 285 17.77 10.57 2.55
CA ASP A 285 19.01 11.30 2.85
C ASP A 285 19.65 11.88 1.58
N THR A 286 19.57 11.13 0.48
CA THR A 286 20.15 11.50 -0.81
C THR A 286 19.48 12.69 -1.49
N CYS A 287 18.23 13.04 -1.15
CA CYS A 287 17.49 14.11 -1.83
C CYS A 287 17.04 15.29 -0.97
N ASN A 288 17.17 15.21 0.36
CA ASN A 288 16.72 16.27 1.26
C ASN A 288 17.85 16.92 2.09
N HIS A 289 19.10 16.55 1.85
CA HIS A 289 20.28 17.12 2.52
C HIS A 289 21.28 17.78 1.53
N LEU A 290 20.79 18.70 0.70
CA LEU A 290 21.62 19.68 -0.03
C LEU A 290 21.78 20.97 0.79
#